data_AF-A0A161MCB3-F1
#
_entry.id   AF-A0A161MCB3-F1
#
_cell.length_a   1.000
_cell.length_b   1.000
_cell.length_c   1.000
_cell.angle_alpha   90.00
_cell.angle_beta   90.00
_cell.angle_gamma   90.00
#
_symmetry.space_group_name_H-M   'P 1'
#
loop_
_entity.id
_entity.type
_entity.pdbx_description
1 polymer ?
#
loop_
_entity_poly.entity_id
_entity_poly.type
_entity_poly.pdbx_seq_one_letter_code
_entity_poly.pdbx_strand_id
1 'polypeptide(L)' 'MQEVLQEEKAPLLDLGVSLCGIGSDIGGSIRVPAMFNGIFGHKPTPGYVSLEGHCPYSTDPNFQKYLVIGPLARHAE' A
#
# COMPACT_ATOMS: atom_id res chain seq x y z
N MET A 1 7.34 1.61 -10.69
CA MET A 1 6.96 3.02 -10.53
C MET A 1 5.98 3.24 -9.38
N GLN A 2 4.96 2.40 -9.15
CA GLN A 2 4.08 2.56 -7.96
C GLN A 2 4.71 2.15 -6.62
N GLU A 3 5.65 1.20 -6.58
CA GLU A 3 6.39 0.87 -5.35
C GLU A 3 7.20 2.06 -4.81
N VAL A 4 7.86 2.79 -5.71
CA VAL A 4 8.64 4.02 -5.37
C VAL A 4 7.73 5.13 -4.82
N LEU A 5 6.46 5.18 -5.21
CA LEU A 5 5.51 6.15 -4.67
C LEU A 5 5.03 5.82 -3.24
N GLN A 6 5.22 4.59 -2.74
CA GLN A 6 4.79 4.25 -1.37
C GLN A 6 5.80 4.72 -0.32
N GLU A 7 7.10 4.67 -0.65
CA GLU A 7 8.17 5.15 0.23
C GLU A 7 8.03 6.66 0.51
N GLU A 8 7.52 7.44 -0.43
CA GLU A 8 7.27 8.88 -0.26
C GLU A 8 6.01 9.20 0.57
N LYS A 9 4.98 8.32 0.53
CA LYS A 9 3.69 8.58 1.20
C LYS A 9 3.76 8.44 2.72
N ALA A 10 4.47 7.43 3.21
CA ALA A 10 4.59 7.19 4.64
C ALA A 10 5.21 8.38 5.42
N PRO A 11 6.36 8.96 5.01
CA PRO A 11 6.91 10.13 5.68
C PRO A 11 6.01 11.37 5.52
N LEU A 12 5.32 11.52 4.38
CA LEU A 12 4.37 12.62 4.18
C LEU A 12 3.18 12.55 5.15
N LEU A 13 2.72 11.33 5.47
CA LEU A 13 1.67 11.08 6.45
C LEU A 13 2.16 11.33 7.87
N ASP A 14 3.35 10.84 8.21
CA ASP A 14 3.97 11.05 9.53
C ASP A 14 4.15 12.55 9.82
N LEU A 15 4.73 13.30 8.86
CA LEU A 15 4.89 14.76 8.94
C LEU A 15 3.56 15.54 8.88
N GLY A 16 2.43 14.87 8.60
CA GLY A 16 1.11 15.49 8.55
C GLY A 16 0.83 16.36 7.35
N VAL A 17 1.63 16.21 6.30
CA VAL A 17 1.44 16.92 5.03
C VAL A 17 0.40 16.22 4.15
N SER A 18 0.17 14.92 4.37
CA SER A 18 -0.94 14.17 3.78
C SER A 18 -1.91 13.66 4.85
N LEU A 19 -3.17 13.48 4.46
CA LEU A 19 -4.23 12.92 5.31
C LEU A 19 -4.25 11.39 5.29
N CYS A 20 -4.12 10.81 4.09
CA CYS A 20 -4.08 9.36 3.86
C CYS A 20 -3.24 9.03 2.62
N GLY A 21 -2.79 7.78 2.53
CA GLY A 21 -2.05 7.26 1.39
C GLY A 21 -2.69 5.98 0.88
N ILE A 22 -2.64 5.73 -0.42
CA ILE A 22 -3.02 4.45 -1.01
C ILE A 22 -1.77 3.80 -1.56
N GLY A 23 -1.55 2.52 -1.20
CA GLY A 23 -0.42 1.78 -1.69
C GLY A 23 -0.73 0.34 -2.10
N SER A 24 0.31 -0.35 -2.54
CA SER A 24 0.28 -1.73 -3.02
C SER A 24 1.22 -2.59 -2.19
N ASP A 25 0.76 -3.75 -1.72
CA ASP A 25 1.54 -4.68 -0.92
C ASP A 25 1.55 -6.05 -1.61
N ILE A 26 2.72 -6.42 -2.14
CA ILE A 26 3.02 -7.79 -2.59
C ILE A 26 4.05 -8.45 -1.66
N GLY A 27 5.10 -7.70 -1.33
CA GLY A 27 6.20 -8.11 -0.45
C GLY A 27 6.25 -7.35 0.88
N GLY A 28 5.21 -6.58 1.23
CA GLY A 28 5.22 -5.72 2.41
C GLY A 28 5.32 -4.24 2.15
N SER A 29 5.22 -3.75 0.90
CA SER A 29 5.45 -2.35 0.56
C SER A 29 4.44 -1.34 1.14
N ILE A 30 3.41 -1.80 1.85
CA ILE A 30 2.56 -0.97 2.74
C ILE A 30 3.04 -1.11 4.18
N ARG A 31 3.23 -2.34 4.66
CA ARG A 31 3.54 -2.64 6.08
C ARG A 31 4.94 -2.21 6.49
N VAL A 32 5.93 -2.38 5.63
CA VAL A 32 7.34 -2.03 5.86
C VAL A 32 7.50 -0.52 6.08
N PRO A 33 7.07 0.37 5.15
CA PRO A 33 7.19 1.80 5.38
C PRO A 33 6.30 2.29 6.53
N ALA A 34 5.13 1.67 6.75
CA ALA A 34 4.30 1.99 7.91
C ALA A 34 5.03 1.71 9.24
N MET A 35 5.71 0.58 9.35
CA MET A 35 6.52 0.21 10.52
C MET A 35 7.68 1.18 10.75
N PHE A 36 8.37 1.63 9.69
CA PHE A 36 9.51 2.55 9.81
C PHE A 36 9.10 3.98 10.18
N ASN A 37 7.92 4.43 9.76
CA ASN A 37 7.42 5.79 10.02
C ASN A 37 6.42 5.86 11.18
N GLY A 38 6.15 4.76 11.89
CA GLY A 38 5.24 4.75 13.04
C GLY A 38 3.77 5.02 12.70
N ILE A 39 3.34 4.72 11.48
CA ILE A 39 1.95 4.88 11.02
C ILE A 39 1.28 3.52 10.80
N PHE A 40 -0.02 3.51 10.54
CA PHE A 40 -0.77 2.31 10.21
C PHE A 40 -0.78 2.06 8.70
N GLY A 41 -0.55 0.81 8.31
CA GLY A 41 -0.66 0.34 6.94
C GLY A 41 -1.48 -0.95 6.89
N HIS A 42 -2.61 -0.94 6.20
CA HIS A 42 -3.49 -2.10 6.12
C HIS A 42 -3.28 -2.85 4.81
N LYS A 43 -3.10 -4.17 4.93
CA LYS A 43 -3.06 -5.11 3.80
C LYS A 43 -4.37 -5.91 3.77
N PRO A 44 -5.36 -5.54 2.92
CA PRO A 44 -6.63 -6.24 2.86
C PRO A 44 -6.50 -7.71 2.44
N THR A 45 -7.60 -8.45 2.60
CA THR A 45 -7.74 -9.78 2.02
C THR A 45 -7.55 -9.71 0.50
N PRO A 46 -6.76 -10.60 -0.11
CA PRO A 46 -6.58 -10.60 -1.56
C PRO A 46 -7.90 -10.72 -2.33
N GLY A 47 -8.02 -9.96 -3.41
CA GLY A 47 -9.26 -9.87 -4.21
C GLY A 47 -10.36 -8.98 -3.60
N TYR A 48 -10.18 -8.40 -2.41
CA TYR A 48 -11.17 -7.47 -1.83
C TYR A 48 -11.21 -6.13 -2.57
N VAL A 49 -10.05 -5.64 -3.01
CA VAL A 49 -9.93 -4.43 -3.85
C VAL A 49 -9.53 -4.86 -5.25
N SER A 50 -10.20 -4.32 -6.28
CA SER A 50 -9.86 -4.59 -7.67
C SER A 50 -8.46 -4.06 -8.01
N LEU A 51 -7.68 -4.86 -8.74
CA LEU A 51 -6.36 -4.48 -9.26
C LEU A 51 -6.45 -3.93 -10.69
N GLU A 52 -7.66 -3.68 -11.20
CA GLU A 52 -7.87 -3.17 -12.54
C GLU A 52 -7.20 -1.79 -12.72
N GLY A 53 -6.41 -1.64 -13.78
CA GLY A 53 -5.63 -0.43 -14.03
C GLY A 53 -4.38 -0.26 -13.14
N HIS A 54 -4.11 -1.18 -12.21
CA HIS A 54 -2.90 -1.14 -11.39
C HIS A 54 -1.66 -1.61 -12.17
N CYS A 55 -0.54 -0.92 -11.97
CA CYS A 55 0.75 -1.25 -12.58
C CYS A 55 1.82 -1.38 -11.48
N PRO A 56 2.63 -2.46 -11.44
CA PRO A 56 2.77 -3.51 -12.45
C PRO A 56 1.57 -4.45 -12.52
N TYR A 57 1.30 -4.96 -13.72
CA TYR A 57 0.33 -6.02 -13.99
C TYR A 57 1.07 -7.28 -14.43
N SER A 58 0.59 -8.44 -14.00
CA SER A 58 1.08 -9.74 -14.46
C SER A 58 -0.09 -10.59 -14.93
N THR A 59 0.15 -11.41 -15.94
CA THR A 59 -0.80 -12.41 -16.46
C THR A 59 -0.85 -13.67 -15.61
N ASP A 60 -0.02 -13.79 -14.56
CA ASP A 60 -0.06 -14.93 -13.65
C ASP A 60 -1.42 -14.98 -12.93
N PRO A 61 -2.16 -16.11 -12.98
CA PRO A 61 -3.46 -16.24 -12.32
C PRO A 61 -3.40 -16.08 -10.79
N ASN A 62 -2.23 -16.25 -10.17
CA ASN A 62 -2.01 -16.02 -8.75
C ASN A 62 -1.57 -14.59 -8.41
N PHE A 63 -1.31 -13.73 -9.40
CA PHE A 63 -0.86 -12.36 -9.16
C PHE A 63 -1.81 -11.58 -8.23
N GLN A 64 -3.12 -11.76 -8.43
CA GLN A 64 -4.15 -11.13 -7.60
C GLN A 64 -4.23 -11.67 -6.17
N LYS A 65 -3.58 -12.80 -5.88
CA LYS A 65 -3.47 -13.36 -4.52
C LYS A 65 -2.31 -12.74 -3.74
N TYR A 66 -1.25 -12.31 -4.44
CA TYR A 66 -0.05 -11.76 -3.82
C TYR A 66 -0.11 -10.25 -3.71
N LEU A 67 -0.44 -9.57 -4.82
CA LEU A 67 -0.56 -8.13 -4.85
C LEU A 67 -1.93 -7.70 -4.32
N VAL A 68 -1.94 -6.76 -3.38
CA VAL A 68 -3.17 -6.10 -2.93
C VAL A 68 -2.99 -4.61 -2.82
N ILE A 69 -4.08 -3.85 -2.96
CA ILE A 69 -4.10 -2.40 -2.71
C ILE A 69 -4.67 -2.17 -1.32
N GLY A 70 -4.05 -1.26 -0.57
CA GLY A 70 -4.45 -0.95 0.80
C GLY A 70 -4.09 0.48 1.22
N PRO A 71 -4.73 0.97 2.30
CA PRO A 71 -4.49 2.30 2.81
C PRO A 71 -3.30 2.39 3.78
N LEU A 72 -2.76 3.60 3.88
CA LEU A 72 -1.80 4.08 4.87
C LEU A 72 -2.43 5.29 5.58
N ALA A 73 -2.40 5.30 6.91
CA ALA A 73 -3.00 6.36 7.72
C ALA A 73 -2.28 6.51 9.07
N ARG A 74 -2.38 7.69 9.69
CA ARG A 74 -1.85 7.93 11.05
C ARG A 74 -2.70 7.32 12.17
N HIS A 75 -3.96 7.06 11.87
CA HIS A 75 -4.91 6.49 12.81
C HIS A 75 -5.55 5.24 12.21
N ALA A 76 -6.05 4.36 13.07
CA ALA A 76 -6.57 3.06 12.68
C ALA A 76 -8.11 3.03 12.57
N GLU A 77 -8.79 4.04 13.11
CA GLU A 77 -10.24 4.24 13.00
C GLU A 77 -10.75 4.54 11.58
#